data_AF-A0A151KUL0-F1
#
_entry.id   AF-A0A151KUL0-F1
#
_cell.length_a   1.000
_cell.length_b   1.000
_cell.length_c   1.000
_cell.angle_alpha   90.00
_cell.angle_beta   90.00
_cell.angle_gamma   90.00
#
_symmetry.space_group_name_H-M   'P 1'
#
loop_
_entity.id
_entity.type
_entity.pdbx_description
1 polymer ?
#
loop_
_entity_poly.entity_id
_entity_poly.type
_entity_poly.pdbx_seq_one_letter_code
_entity_poly.pdbx_strand_id
1 'polypeptide(L)'
;MPIKSEIFVNKSKLIFVYILVALTGCTSSSGIIPDGQSSYRVIHTGDTGFTNSNTLTKDAYAEANAFCAKQGKIVETLNLESKQARPMGGWPEASLWFRCVNRASENSPESAKKLQEI
;
A
#
# COMPACT_ATOMS: atom_id res chain seq x y z
N MET A 1 -13.43 21.40 19.80
CA MET A 1 -12.87 21.24 21.16
C MET A 1 -11.34 21.36 21.06
N PRO A 2 -10.77 22.57 21.16
CA PRO A 2 -9.32 22.75 21.10
C PRO A 2 -8.66 22.44 22.45
N ILE A 3 -7.77 21.44 22.47
CA ILE A 3 -7.00 21.06 23.65
C ILE A 3 -5.94 22.14 23.86
N LYS A 4 -6.16 23.00 24.86
CA LYS A 4 -5.27 24.07 25.26
C LYS A 4 -4.10 23.44 26.04
N SER A 5 -2.99 23.16 25.37
CA SER A 5 -1.77 22.67 26.02
C SER A 5 -0.81 23.83 26.30
N GLU A 6 -1.04 24.55 27.40
CA GLU A 6 -0.04 25.46 27.95
C GLU A 6 0.93 24.64 28.82
N ILE A 7 2.05 24.24 28.22
CA ILE A 7 3.10 23.45 28.86
C ILE A 7 4.26 24.39 29.19
N PHE A 8 4.36 24.81 30.46
CA PHE A 8 5.46 25.63 30.96
C PHE A 8 6.64 24.71 31.35
N VAL A 9 7.55 24.44 30.41
CA VAL A 9 8.68 23.50 30.63
C VAL A 9 10.01 24.24 30.72
N ASN A 10 10.71 24.05 31.83
CA ASN A 10 12.05 24.59 32.10
C ASN A 10 13.08 24.10 31.07
N LYS A 11 14.09 24.92 30.76
CA LYS A 11 15.17 24.65 29.77
C LYS A 11 15.85 23.29 29.91
N SER A 12 16.03 22.79 31.14
CA SER A 12 16.61 21.47 31.41
C SER A 12 15.63 20.30 31.19
N LYS A 13 14.31 20.55 31.37
CA LYS A 13 13.24 19.58 31.09
C LYS A 13 12.81 19.59 29.61
N LEU A 14 13.13 20.64 28.84
CA LEU A 14 12.87 20.73 27.40
C LEU A 14 13.60 19.65 26.61
N ILE A 15 14.83 19.29 27.00
CA ILE A 15 15.62 18.23 26.36
C ILE A 15 14.95 16.87 26.54
N PHE A 16 14.38 16.62 27.72
CA PHE A 16 13.73 15.34 28.05
C PHE A 16 12.41 15.15 27.29
N VAL A 17 11.63 16.23 27.14
CA VAL A 17 10.38 16.22 26.35
C VAL A 17 10.68 16.02 24.85
N TYR A 18 11.76 16.62 24.34
CA TYR A 18 12.18 16.46 22.95
C TYR A 18 12.58 15.00 22.62
N ILE A 19 13.27 14.34 23.56
CA ILE A 19 13.60 12.91 23.45
C ILE A 19 12.34 12.04 23.41
N LEU A 20 11.33 12.32 24.24
CA LEU A 20 10.09 11.55 24.30
C LEU A 20 9.23 11.66 23.03
N VAL A 21 9.24 12.81 22.35
CA VAL A 21 8.54 13.01 21.07
C VAL A 21 9.23 12.27 19.92
N ALA A 22 10.55 12.02 20.00
CA ALA A 22 11.29 11.33 18.94
C ALA A 22 11.00 9.82 18.84
N LEU A 23 10.37 9.21 19.86
CA LEU A 23 10.16 7.75 19.92
C LEU A 23 8.82 7.26 19.32
N THR A 24 7.93 8.15 18.86
CA THR A 24 6.60 7.74 18.36
C THR A 24 6.53 7.49 16.85
N GLY A 25 7.66 7.36 16.15
CA GLY A 25 7.72 7.12 14.71
C GLY A 25 7.72 5.64 14.34
N CYS A 26 6.66 4.89 14.63
CA CYS A 26 6.51 3.54 14.06
C CYS A 26 5.95 3.66 12.64
N THR A 27 6.82 3.65 11.63
CA THR A 27 6.39 3.53 10.23
C THR A 27 5.85 2.13 10.03
N SER A 28 4.53 1.99 9.83
CA SER A 28 3.96 0.75 9.32
C SER A 28 4.58 0.53 7.94
N SER A 29 5.57 -0.35 7.85
CA SER A 29 6.21 -0.74 6.60
C SER A 29 5.19 -1.54 5.80
N SER A 30 4.30 -0.82 5.15
CA SER A 30 3.44 -1.33 4.12
C SER A 30 4.34 -1.94 3.02
N GLY A 31 3.99 -3.10 2.47
CA GLY A 31 4.79 -3.89 1.51
C GLY A 31 4.94 -3.22 0.14
N ILE A 32 4.83 -1.89 0.09
CA ILE A 32 4.93 -1.06 -1.08
C ILE A 32 6.38 -0.67 -1.32
N ILE A 33 6.90 -1.11 -2.45
CA ILE A 33 8.22 -0.84 -2.98
C ILE A 33 8.09 0.29 -4.02
N PRO A 34 8.77 1.44 -3.84
CA PRO A 34 8.81 2.47 -4.88
C PRO A 34 9.67 2.00 -6.05
N ASP A 35 9.09 1.94 -7.25
CA ASP A 35 9.75 1.46 -8.48
C ASP A 35 10.23 2.62 -9.37
N GLY A 36 9.95 3.88 -9.01
CA GLY A 36 10.40 5.08 -9.74
C GLY A 36 9.74 6.39 -9.31
N GLN A 37 9.80 7.43 -10.15
CA GLN A 37 9.40 8.81 -9.82
C GLN A 37 7.92 9.00 -9.43
N SER A 38 7.02 8.08 -9.77
CA SER A 38 5.62 8.11 -9.32
C SER A 38 4.96 6.72 -9.33
N SER A 39 5.75 5.65 -9.41
CA SER A 39 5.26 4.28 -9.54
C SER A 39 5.63 3.48 -8.31
N TYR A 40 4.66 2.72 -7.82
CA TYR A 40 4.75 1.90 -6.62
C TYR A 40 4.41 0.47 -6.99
N ARG A 41 5.04 -0.50 -6.32
CA ARG A 41 4.74 -1.92 -6.46
C ARG A 41 4.40 -2.49 -5.11
N VAL A 42 3.35 -3.28 -5.02
CA VAL A 42 3.03 -4.10 -3.85
C VAL A 42 3.06 -5.56 -4.27
N ILE A 43 3.68 -6.40 -3.45
CA ILE A 43 3.79 -7.85 -3.68
C ILE A 43 3.18 -8.56 -2.49
N HIS A 44 2.17 -9.39 -2.75
CA HIS A 44 1.54 -10.26 -1.76
C HIS A 44 1.76 -11.71 -2.16
N THR A 45 2.42 -12.46 -1.29
CA THR A 45 2.66 -13.89 -1.47
C THR A 45 1.82 -14.65 -0.44
N GLY A 46 1.12 -15.69 -0.89
CA GLY A 46 0.35 -16.53 0.03
C GLY A 46 1.24 -17.57 0.70
N ASP A 47 1.16 -17.66 2.03
CA ASP A 47 1.83 -18.68 2.84
C ASP A 47 1.26 -20.10 2.69
N THR A 48 0.14 -20.26 1.96
CA THR A 48 -0.52 -21.57 1.74
C THR A 48 -0.86 -21.78 0.28
N GLY A 49 -0.77 -23.02 -0.20
CA GLY A 49 -1.21 -23.40 -1.56
C GLY A 49 -2.73 -23.30 -1.78
N PHE A 50 -3.51 -23.02 -0.73
CA PHE A 50 -4.94 -22.76 -0.79
C PHE A 50 -5.26 -21.27 -0.93
N THR A 51 -4.27 -20.39 -0.78
CA THR A 51 -4.45 -18.96 -0.99
C THR A 51 -4.67 -18.72 -2.49
N ASN A 52 -5.82 -18.15 -2.83
CA ASN A 52 -6.15 -17.90 -4.23
C ASN A 52 -5.37 -16.67 -4.72
N SER A 53 -4.87 -16.68 -5.95
CA SER A 53 -4.19 -15.49 -6.51
C SER A 53 -5.11 -14.27 -6.52
N ASN A 54 -6.41 -14.48 -6.69
CA ASN A 54 -7.43 -13.42 -6.63
C ASN A 54 -7.53 -12.76 -5.25
N THR A 55 -7.35 -13.51 -4.14
CA THR A 55 -7.38 -12.91 -2.81
C THR A 55 -6.15 -12.06 -2.58
N LEU A 56 -4.97 -12.52 -3.00
CA LEU A 56 -3.71 -11.76 -2.92
C LEU A 56 -3.78 -10.49 -3.77
N THR A 57 -4.37 -10.55 -4.96
CA THR A 57 -4.63 -9.37 -5.79
C THR A 57 -5.55 -8.38 -5.07
N LYS A 58 -6.63 -8.86 -4.44
CA LYS A 58 -7.55 -7.99 -3.69
C LYS A 58 -6.84 -7.29 -2.52
N ASP A 59 -6.00 -8.02 -1.79
CA ASP A 59 -5.24 -7.47 -0.67
C ASP A 59 -4.21 -6.44 -1.15
N ALA A 60 -3.52 -6.71 -2.26
CA ALA A 60 -2.64 -5.75 -2.94
C ALA A 60 -3.39 -4.46 -3.32
N TYR A 61 -4.59 -4.56 -3.89
CA TYR A 61 -5.42 -3.40 -4.20
C TYR A 61 -5.89 -2.65 -2.96
N ALA A 62 -6.24 -3.36 -1.88
CA ALA A 62 -6.66 -2.74 -0.63
C ALA A 62 -5.53 -1.91 -0.01
N GLU A 63 -4.29 -2.44 -0.04
CA GLU A 63 -3.11 -1.75 0.45
C GLU A 63 -2.73 -0.55 -0.43
N ALA A 64 -2.76 -0.71 -1.75
CA ALA A 64 -2.56 0.39 -2.70
C ALA A 64 -3.60 1.50 -2.48
N ASN A 65 -4.87 1.14 -2.28
CA ASN A 65 -5.95 2.09 -2.01
C ASN A 65 -5.72 2.83 -0.71
N ALA A 66 -5.34 2.13 0.36
CA ALA A 66 -5.00 2.77 1.63
C ALA A 66 -3.82 3.75 1.47
N PHE A 67 -2.82 3.40 0.67
CA PHE A 67 -1.65 4.24 0.40
C PHE A 67 -2.00 5.52 -0.38
N CYS A 68 -2.78 5.41 -1.46
CA CYS A 68 -3.20 6.58 -2.24
C CYS A 68 -4.25 7.42 -1.49
N ALA A 69 -5.15 6.79 -0.71
CA ALA A 69 -6.17 7.49 0.08
C ALA A 69 -5.55 8.39 1.16
N LYS A 70 -4.44 7.97 1.78
CA LYS A 70 -3.66 8.81 2.71
C LYS A 70 -3.15 10.10 2.05
N GLN A 71 -2.99 10.11 0.73
CA GLN A 71 -2.55 11.26 -0.06
C GLN A 71 -3.72 12.01 -0.72
N GLY A 72 -4.98 11.61 -0.49
CA GLY A 72 -6.14 12.17 -1.16
C GLY A 72 -6.22 11.85 -2.66
N LYS A 73 -5.50 10.82 -3.11
CA LYS A 73 -5.40 10.39 -4.51
C LYS A 73 -6.13 9.05 -4.70
N ILE A 74 -6.35 8.66 -5.95
CA ILE A 74 -6.85 7.34 -6.33
C ILE A 74 -5.75 6.46 -6.88
N VAL A 75 -5.93 5.14 -6.73
CA VAL A 75 -5.06 4.13 -7.31
C VAL A 75 -5.35 4.00 -8.79
N GLU A 76 -4.30 4.05 -9.58
CA GLU A 76 -4.30 3.64 -10.97
C GLU A 76 -3.42 2.40 -11.13
N THR A 77 -3.96 1.37 -11.79
CA THR A 77 -3.24 0.13 -12.07
C THR A 77 -2.34 0.32 -13.28
N LEU A 78 -1.04 0.09 -13.12
CA LEU A 78 -0.08 0.06 -14.22
C LEU A 78 0.08 -1.33 -14.78
N ASN A 79 0.26 -2.30 -13.88
CA ASN A 79 0.46 -3.68 -14.24
C ASN A 79 0.00 -4.57 -13.08
N LEU A 80 -0.61 -5.70 -13.40
CA LEU A 80 -1.02 -6.69 -12.43
C LEU A 80 -0.51 -8.05 -12.91
N GLU A 81 0.46 -8.59 -12.19
CA GLU A 81 0.94 -9.95 -12.39
C GLU A 81 0.38 -10.84 -11.28
N SER A 82 -0.29 -11.92 -11.65
CA SER A 82 -0.80 -12.91 -10.70
C SER A 82 -0.27 -14.29 -11.08
N LYS A 83 0.37 -14.94 -10.12
CA LYS A 83 0.94 -16.27 -10.23
C LYS A 83 0.15 -17.19 -9.31
N GLN A 84 -0.53 -18.16 -9.88
CA GLN A 84 -1.30 -19.12 -9.08
C GLN A 84 -0.41 -20.28 -8.64
N ALA A 85 -0.73 -20.86 -7.48
CA ALA A 85 -0.12 -22.10 -7.02
C ALA A 85 -0.31 -23.20 -8.06
N ARG A 86 0.76 -23.93 -8.38
CA ARG A 86 0.71 -25.06 -9.33
C ARG A 86 0.54 -26.37 -8.55
N PRO A 87 -0.19 -27.35 -9.11
CA PRO A 87 -0.42 -28.64 -8.46
C PRO A 87 0.87 -29.45 -8.19
N MET A 88 1.99 -29.10 -8.85
CA MET A 88 3.32 -29.68 -8.61
C MET A 88 4.24 -28.79 -7.75
N GLY A 89 3.68 -27.88 -6.96
CA GLY A 89 4.42 -26.95 -6.10
C GLY A 89 4.55 -25.55 -6.67
N GLY A 90 4.62 -24.56 -5.77
CA GLY A 90 4.70 -23.14 -6.09
C GLY A 90 3.73 -22.33 -5.22
N TRP A 91 4.23 -21.22 -4.66
CA TRP A 91 3.43 -20.32 -3.85
C TRP A 91 2.64 -19.36 -4.74
N PRO A 92 1.38 -19.08 -4.40
CA PRO A 92 0.61 -18.07 -5.09
C PRO A 92 1.19 -16.69 -4.76
N GLU A 93 1.29 -15.83 -5.77
CA GLU A 93 1.85 -14.48 -5.66
C GLU A 93 1.04 -13.51 -6.50
N ALA A 94 0.81 -12.31 -5.99
CA ALA A 94 0.25 -11.21 -6.74
C ALA A 94 1.13 -9.97 -6.61
N SER A 95 1.62 -9.49 -7.75
CA SER A 95 2.43 -8.29 -7.86
C SER A 95 1.62 -7.22 -8.60
N LEU A 96 1.30 -6.13 -7.91
CA LEU A 96 0.55 -5.01 -8.46
C LEU A 96 1.47 -3.79 -8.53
N TRP A 97 1.69 -3.28 -9.73
CA TRP A 97 2.26 -1.96 -9.96
C TRP A 97 1.14 -0.95 -10.08
N PHE A 98 1.24 0.13 -9.32
CA PHE A 98 0.25 1.18 -9.29
C PHE A 98 0.89 2.56 -9.16
N ARG A 99 0.16 3.59 -9.57
CA ARG A 99 0.49 4.99 -9.27
C ARG A 99 -0.70 5.65 -8.59
N CYS A 100 -0.41 6.72 -7.85
CA CYS A 100 -1.45 7.52 -7.22
C CYS A 100 -1.72 8.76 -8.08
N VAL A 101 -2.93 8.86 -8.63
CA VAL A 101 -3.35 9.95 -9.53
C VAL A 101 -4.54 10.68 -8.96
N ASN A 102 -4.81 11.89 -9.47
CA ASN A 102 -5.97 12.64 -9.03
C ASN A 102 -7.22 12.09 -9.75
N ARG A 103 -8.38 12.12 -9.09
CA ARG A 103 -9.65 11.62 -9.65
C ARG A 103 -10.04 12.25 -10.99
N ALA A 104 -9.47 13.42 -11.30
CA ALA A 104 -9.74 14.15 -12.52
C ALA A 104 -9.00 13.62 -13.76
N SER A 105 -8.00 12.74 -13.63
CA SER A 105 -7.05 12.47 -14.73
C SER A 105 -6.98 11.04 -15.29
N GLU A 106 -7.84 10.08 -14.92
CA GLU A 106 -7.66 8.72 -15.48
C GLU A 106 -8.95 7.89 -15.53
N ASN A 107 -9.52 7.77 -16.73
CA ASN A 107 -10.53 6.75 -17.02
C ASN A 107 -9.83 5.38 -17.12
N SER A 108 -10.03 4.53 -16.11
CA SER A 108 -9.90 3.05 -16.17
C SER A 108 -10.66 2.51 -17.40
N PRO A 109 -10.19 1.52 -18.20
CA PRO A 109 -10.11 0.10 -17.75
C PRO A 109 -9.18 -0.83 -18.60
N GLU A 110 -8.01 -1.25 -18.10
CA GLU A 110 -7.25 -2.34 -18.78
C GLU A 110 -7.51 -3.74 -18.19
N SER A 111 -8.09 -3.86 -16.98
CA SER A 111 -8.23 -5.16 -16.31
C SER A 111 -9.54 -5.92 -16.58
N ALA A 112 -10.41 -5.41 -17.47
CA ALA A 112 -11.64 -6.11 -17.88
C ALA A 112 -11.48 -6.92 -19.19
N LYS A 113 -10.25 -7.10 -19.70
CA LYS A 113 -10.00 -7.77 -20.98
C LYS A 113 -9.26 -9.11 -20.82
N LYS A 114 -9.74 -9.98 -19.94
CA LYS A 114 -9.41 -11.42 -20.01
C LYS A 114 -10.56 -12.31 -19.55
N LEU A 115 -11.75 -12.04 -20.07
CA LEU A 115 -12.85 -13.01 -20.09
C LEU A 115 -13.69 -12.83 -21.37
N GLN A 116 -13.02 -12.66 -22.51
CA GLN A 116 -13.63 -12.68 -23.85
C GLN A 116 -12.64 -13.23 -24.88
N GLU A 117 -12.04 -14.38 -24.59
CA GLU A 117 -11.60 -15.30 -25.66
C GLU A 117 -12.17 -16.67 -25.31
N ILE A 118 -13.41 -16.85 -25.77
CA ILE A 118 -14.07 -18.04 -26.35
C ILE A 118 -13.32 -19.36 -26.16
#